data_AF-A0A292IJL7-F1
#
_entry.id   AF-A0A292IJL7-F1
#
_cell.length_a   1.000
_cell.length_b   1.000
_cell.length_c   1.000
_cell.angle_alpha   90.00
_cell.angle_beta   90.00
_cell.angle_gamma   90.00
#
_symmetry.space_group_name_H-M   'P 1'
#
loop_
_entity.id
_entity.type
_entity.pdbx_description
1 polymer ?
#
loop_
_entity_poly.entity_id
_entity_poly.type
_entity_poly.pdbx_seq_one_letter_code
_entity_poly.pdbx_strand_id
1 'polypeptide(L)'
;MSQSKNYQSNIDQATIIFNKVCFEYRMKLDFIKEVYESDGVANMDYKLSDLQEMMRLVCDLKNSSEAKIYFKKNLKIISECDGTDDILALFKRDQRTIDEFCISYLTFKHSYDFEDPERSTLNKIQNTIAKQIIDFLHSDK
;
A
#
# COMPACT_ATOMS: atom_id res chain seq x y z
N MET A 1 24.00 14.43 4.33
CA MET A 1 23.53 13.54 3.25
C MET A 1 23.41 12.12 3.79
N SER A 2 22.24 11.65 4.24
CA SER A 2 22.03 10.20 4.47
C SER A 2 20.58 9.74 4.76
N GLN A 3 19.61 10.62 5.01
CA GLN A 3 18.27 10.17 5.45
C GLN A 3 17.49 9.43 4.34
N SER A 4 17.49 9.94 3.11
CA SER A 4 16.73 9.34 2.00
C SER A 4 17.19 7.93 1.57
N LYS A 5 18.46 7.55 1.82
CA LYS A 5 18.95 6.20 1.54
C LYS A 5 18.41 5.17 2.53
N ASN A 6 18.09 5.60 3.75
CA ASN A 6 17.57 4.72 4.79
C ASN A 6 16.10 4.36 4.51
N TYR A 7 15.29 5.35 4.13
CA TYR A 7 13.87 5.11 3.86
C TYR A 7 13.62 4.21 2.63
N GLN A 8 14.37 4.40 1.54
CA GLN A 8 14.30 3.49 0.39
C GLN A 8 14.64 2.05 0.78
N SER A 9 15.69 1.86 1.58
CA SER A 9 16.06 0.53 2.09
C SER A 9 14.95 -0.10 2.93
N ASN A 10 14.24 0.69 3.75
CA ASN A 10 13.11 0.19 4.53
C ASN A 10 11.93 -0.24 3.64
N ILE A 11 11.62 0.54 2.60
CA ILE A 11 10.60 0.17 1.61
C ILE A 11 11.00 -1.11 0.87
N ASP A 12 12.26 -1.24 0.47
CA ASP A 12 12.75 -2.44 -0.21
C ASP A 12 12.61 -3.67 0.71
N GLN A 13 12.93 -3.54 1.99
CA GLN A 13 12.75 -4.61 2.98
C GLN A 13 11.27 -4.96 3.20
N ALA A 14 10.39 -3.96 3.34
CA ALA A 14 8.95 -4.18 3.45
C ALA A 14 8.40 -4.86 2.20
N THR A 15 8.91 -4.52 1.02
CA THR A 15 8.55 -5.13 -0.27
C THR A 15 9.00 -6.58 -0.37
N ILE A 16 10.17 -6.91 0.19
CA ILE A 16 10.63 -8.31 0.29
C ILE A 16 9.70 -9.13 1.20
N ILE A 17 9.25 -8.57 2.32
CA ILE A 17 8.29 -9.24 3.20
C ILE A 17 6.94 -9.39 2.49
N PHE A 18 6.43 -8.32 1.90
CA PHE A 18 5.18 -8.31 1.15
C PHE A 18 5.16 -9.38 0.06
N ASN A 19 6.20 -9.45 -0.78
CA ASN A 19 6.26 -10.41 -1.88
C ASN A 19 6.47 -11.87 -1.41
N LYS A 20 6.85 -12.12 -0.15
CA LYS A 20 6.80 -13.47 0.43
C LYS A 20 5.38 -13.89 0.82
N VAL A 21 4.55 -12.91 1.21
CA VAL A 21 3.15 -13.10 1.60
C VAL A 21 2.25 -13.15 0.37
N CYS A 22 2.44 -12.22 -0.57
CA CYS A 22 1.66 -12.01 -1.79
C CYS A 22 2.56 -12.15 -3.03
N PHE A 23 2.92 -13.38 -3.38
CA PHE A 23 3.87 -13.65 -4.48
C PHE A 23 3.23 -13.61 -5.88
N GLU A 24 1.91 -13.78 -5.97
CA GLU A 24 1.16 -13.69 -7.23
C GLU A 24 0.43 -12.34 -7.36
N TYR A 25 0.29 -11.86 -8.60
CA TYR A 25 -0.45 -10.64 -8.90
C TYR A 25 -1.87 -10.64 -8.34
N ARG A 26 -2.56 -11.79 -8.42
CA ARG A 26 -3.92 -11.92 -7.89
C ARG A 26 -3.97 -11.73 -6.37
N MET A 27 -3.01 -12.31 -5.64
CA MET A 27 -2.90 -12.16 -4.19
C MET A 27 -2.69 -10.70 -3.78
N LYS A 28 -1.98 -9.90 -4.60
CA LYS A 28 -1.81 -8.47 -4.33
C LYS A 28 -3.13 -7.70 -4.45
N LEU A 29 -3.97 -8.06 -5.43
CA LEU A 29 -5.31 -7.48 -5.55
C LEU A 29 -6.24 -7.92 -4.41
N ASP A 30 -6.17 -9.20 -4.01
CA ASP A 30 -6.92 -9.70 -2.86
C ASP A 30 -6.43 -9.05 -1.55
N PHE A 31 -5.13 -8.75 -1.42
CA PHE A 31 -4.58 -7.97 -0.31
C PHE A 31 -5.18 -6.56 -0.22
N ILE A 32 -5.33 -5.85 -1.35
CA ILE A 32 -5.98 -4.54 -1.38
C ILE A 32 -7.42 -4.64 -0.87
N LYS A 33 -8.14 -5.69 -1.28
CA LYS A 33 -9.49 -5.98 -0.79
C LYS A 33 -9.51 -6.23 0.72
N GLU A 34 -8.64 -7.09 1.23
CA GLU A 34 -8.52 -7.40 2.66
C GLU A 34 -8.25 -6.15 3.51
N VAL A 35 -7.35 -5.27 3.06
CA VAL A 35 -7.08 -3.99 3.74
C VAL A 35 -8.31 -3.07 3.74
N TYR A 36 -9.07 -3.07 2.64
CA TYR A 36 -10.27 -2.24 2.50
C TYR A 36 -11.42 -2.70 3.41
N GLU A 37 -11.68 -4.01 3.44
CA GLU A 37 -12.82 -4.63 4.12
C GLU A 37 -12.59 -4.88 5.61
N SER A 38 -11.32 -5.02 6.04
CA SER A 38 -11.00 -5.28 7.45
C SER A 38 -11.01 -4.00 8.30
N ASP A 39 -11.53 -4.12 9.52
CA ASP A 39 -11.47 -3.06 10.56
C ASP A 39 -10.14 -3.05 11.35
N GLY A 40 -9.16 -3.84 10.93
CA GLY A 40 -7.83 -3.88 11.54
C GLY A 40 -6.99 -5.06 11.05
N VAL A 41 -5.66 -4.95 11.17
CA VAL A 41 -4.71 -6.02 10.74
C VAL A 41 -4.91 -7.36 11.44
N ALA A 42 -5.52 -7.38 12.64
CA ALA A 42 -5.80 -8.60 13.37
C ALA A 42 -6.94 -9.44 12.74
N ASN A 43 -7.73 -8.84 11.85
CA ASN A 43 -8.88 -9.48 11.19
C ASN A 43 -8.57 -9.90 9.75
N MET A 44 -7.36 -9.62 9.24
CA MET A 44 -6.97 -9.97 7.88
C MET A 44 -6.47 -11.43 7.83
N ASP A 45 -6.62 -12.09 6.69
CA ASP A 45 -6.19 -13.48 6.45
C ASP A 45 -4.66 -13.68 6.32
N TYR A 46 -3.86 -12.77 6.88
CA TYR A 46 -2.39 -12.79 6.83
C TYR A 46 -1.78 -12.88 8.23
N LYS A 47 -0.53 -13.35 8.29
CA LYS A 47 0.21 -13.41 9.56
C LYS A 47 0.40 -11.99 10.12
N LEU A 48 -0.19 -11.75 11.29
CA LEU A 48 -0.12 -10.47 11.98
C LEU A 48 1.33 -9.96 12.16
N SER A 49 2.28 -10.85 12.45
CA SER A 49 3.69 -10.50 12.60
C SER A 49 4.29 -9.88 11.32
N ASP A 50 3.92 -10.40 10.16
CA ASP A 50 4.44 -9.93 8.88
C ASP A 50 3.83 -8.56 8.53
N LEU A 51 2.52 -8.38 8.80
CA LEU A 51 1.83 -7.11 8.63
C LEU A 51 2.42 -6.02 9.53
N GLN A 52 2.63 -6.33 10.81
CA GLN A 52 3.20 -5.41 11.78
C GLN A 52 4.64 -5.04 11.42
N GLU A 53 5.44 -5.99 10.96
CA GLU A 53 6.82 -5.73 10.55
C GLU A 53 6.88 -4.81 9.32
N MET A 54 6.04 -5.04 8.30
CA MET A 54 5.94 -4.14 7.14
C MET A 54 5.58 -2.71 7.56
N MET A 55 4.56 -2.54 8.40
CA MET A 55 4.18 -1.22 8.92
C MET A 55 5.30 -0.60 9.75
N ARG A 56 5.99 -1.37 10.60
CA ARG A 56 7.09 -0.89 11.45
C ARG A 56 8.26 -0.34 10.65
N LEU A 57 8.66 -1.04 9.58
CA LEU A 57 9.75 -0.60 8.70
C LEU A 57 9.48 0.77 8.07
N VAL A 58 8.21 1.02 7.75
CA VAL A 58 7.74 2.19 7.01
C VAL A 58 7.35 3.36 7.94
N CYS A 59 6.76 3.06 9.10
CA CYS A 59 6.26 4.04 10.06
C CYS A 59 7.30 4.52 11.08
N ASP A 60 8.57 4.11 10.98
CA ASP A 60 9.59 4.55 11.95
C ASP A 60 9.52 6.09 12.11
N LEU A 61 9.06 6.53 13.29
CA LEU A 61 8.56 7.88 13.57
C LEU A 61 9.56 8.99 13.24
N LYS A 62 10.84 8.63 13.09
CA LYS A 62 11.91 9.54 12.66
C LYS A 62 11.75 10.04 11.22
N ASN A 63 11.00 9.33 10.36
CA ASN A 63 10.98 9.55 8.90
C ASN A 63 9.57 9.73 8.30
N SER A 64 8.57 10.16 9.07
CA SER A 64 7.17 10.28 8.58
C SER A 64 7.02 11.17 7.33
N SER A 65 7.84 12.22 7.21
CA SER A 65 7.88 13.09 6.04
C SER A 65 8.40 12.40 4.78
N GLU A 66 9.43 11.56 4.90
CA GLU A 66 9.96 10.76 3.78
C GLU A 66 8.95 9.72 3.34
N ALA A 67 8.24 9.11 4.29
CA ALA A 67 7.13 8.21 4.00
C ALA A 67 6.04 8.86 3.17
N LYS A 68 5.59 10.03 3.60
CA LYS A 68 4.59 10.79 2.85
C LYS A 68 5.07 11.14 1.44
N ILE A 69 6.30 11.63 1.28
CA ILE A 69 6.85 12.00 -0.03
C ILE A 69 6.87 10.78 -0.96
N TYR A 70 7.32 9.63 -0.44
CA TYR A 70 7.38 8.39 -1.19
C TYR A 70 6.00 7.94 -1.66
N PHE A 71 5.02 7.91 -0.74
CA PHE A 71 3.67 7.46 -1.05
C PHE A 71 2.91 8.41 -1.96
N LYS A 72 3.10 9.73 -1.81
CA LYS A 72 2.55 10.71 -2.75
C LYS A 72 3.11 10.53 -4.15
N LYS A 73 4.38 10.13 -4.30
CA LYS A 73 4.96 9.83 -5.62
C LYS A 73 4.28 8.63 -6.27
N ASN A 74 4.06 7.56 -5.51
CA ASN A 74 3.35 6.37 -6.00
C ASN A 74 1.90 6.72 -6.40
N LEU A 75 1.16 7.42 -5.52
CA LEU A 75 -0.20 7.88 -5.82
C LEU A 75 -0.26 8.81 -7.03
N LYS A 76 0.75 9.65 -7.25
CA LYS A 76 0.81 10.51 -8.44
C LYS A 76 0.86 9.67 -9.72
N ILE A 77 1.70 8.63 -9.77
CA ILE A 77 1.79 7.72 -10.92
C ILE A 77 0.43 7.06 -11.19
N ILE A 78 -0.25 6.60 -10.13
CA ILE A 78 -1.58 5.99 -10.25
C ILE A 78 -2.62 7.01 -10.72
N SER A 79 -2.56 8.25 -10.24
CA SER A 79 -3.51 9.31 -10.60
C SER A 79 -3.41 9.80 -12.05
N GLU A 80 -2.34 9.43 -12.76
CA GLU A 80 -2.15 9.70 -14.19
C GLU A 80 -2.88 8.68 -15.08
N CYS A 81 -3.53 7.66 -14.49
CA CYS A 81 -4.35 6.69 -15.21
C CYS A 81 -5.77 7.22 -15.46
N ASP A 82 -6.33 6.96 -16.65
CA ASP A 82 -7.64 7.50 -17.05
C ASP A 82 -8.83 6.66 -16.50
N GLY A 83 -8.55 5.52 -15.86
CA GLY A 83 -9.57 4.67 -15.24
C GLY A 83 -9.01 3.40 -14.59
N THR A 84 -9.91 2.56 -14.06
CA THR A 84 -9.53 1.30 -13.37
C THR A 84 -8.74 0.36 -14.28
N ASP A 85 -9.14 0.22 -15.55
CA ASP A 85 -8.42 -0.62 -16.52
C ASP A 85 -6.95 -0.22 -16.68
N ASP A 86 -6.69 1.09 -16.75
CA ASP A 86 -5.35 1.64 -16.84
C ASP A 86 -4.55 1.43 -15.56
N ILE A 87 -5.19 1.55 -14.39
CA ILE A 87 -4.56 1.25 -13.09
C ILE A 87 -4.16 -0.23 -13.04
N LEU A 88 -5.04 -1.14 -13.47
CA LEU A 88 -4.75 -2.58 -13.49
C LEU A 88 -3.66 -2.90 -14.51
N ALA A 89 -3.66 -2.28 -15.68
CA ALA A 89 -2.61 -2.41 -16.68
C ALA A 89 -1.26 -1.89 -16.17
N LEU A 90 -1.25 -0.75 -15.48
CA LEU A 90 -0.08 -0.21 -14.80
C LEU A 90 0.46 -1.21 -13.77
N PHE A 91 -0.40 -1.75 -12.91
CA PHE A 91 0.00 -2.72 -11.89
C PHE A 91 0.53 -4.03 -12.48
N LYS A 92 -0.01 -4.48 -13.62
CA LYS A 92 0.54 -5.65 -14.33
C LYS A 92 1.92 -5.37 -14.90
N ARG A 93 2.10 -4.20 -15.53
CA ARG A 93 3.35 -3.78 -16.18
C ARG A 93 4.46 -3.46 -15.18
N ASP A 94 4.12 -2.84 -14.06
CA ASP A 94 5.06 -2.42 -13.03
C ASP A 94 4.63 -2.96 -11.65
N GLN A 95 5.18 -4.14 -11.32
CA GLN A 95 4.91 -4.82 -10.05
C GLN A 95 5.33 -3.97 -8.84
N ARG A 96 6.34 -3.12 -8.98
CA ARG A 96 6.80 -2.27 -7.89
C ARG A 96 5.73 -1.26 -7.50
N THR A 97 4.99 -0.73 -8.47
CA THR A 97 3.92 0.24 -8.19
C THR A 97 2.82 -0.38 -7.33
N ILE A 98 2.37 -1.61 -7.61
CA ILE A 98 1.35 -2.29 -6.80
C ILE A 98 1.88 -2.71 -5.42
N ASP A 99 3.13 -3.15 -5.33
CA ASP A 99 3.75 -3.53 -4.05
C ASP A 99 3.79 -2.34 -3.09
N GLU A 100 4.26 -1.20 -3.59
CA GLU A 100 4.32 0.04 -2.83
C GLU A 100 2.92 0.55 -2.47
N PHE A 101 1.95 0.43 -3.38
CA PHE A 101 0.56 0.77 -3.09
C PHE A 101 0.02 -0.08 -1.94
N CYS A 102 0.20 -1.40 -1.97
CA CYS A 102 -0.25 -2.31 -0.92
C CYS A 102 0.34 -1.98 0.44
N ILE A 103 1.66 -1.78 0.51
CA ILE A 103 2.37 -1.43 1.74
C ILE A 103 1.89 -0.08 2.27
N SER A 104 1.78 0.92 1.39
CA SER A 104 1.29 2.24 1.76
C SER A 104 -0.13 2.18 2.31
N TYR A 105 -1.00 1.38 1.69
CA TYR A 105 -2.40 1.32 2.04
C TYR A 105 -2.61 0.62 3.37
N LEU A 106 -1.94 -0.53 3.59
CA LEU A 106 -1.87 -1.19 4.89
C LEU A 106 -1.48 -0.19 5.98
N THR A 107 -0.43 0.59 5.71
CA THR A 107 0.14 1.54 6.66
C THR A 107 -0.81 2.68 7.02
N PHE A 108 -1.34 3.41 6.04
CA PHE A 108 -2.23 4.55 6.31
C PHE A 108 -3.58 4.13 6.89
N LYS A 109 -4.09 2.96 6.48
CA LYS A 109 -5.35 2.43 6.97
C LYS A 109 -5.21 1.97 8.42
N HIS A 110 -4.21 1.14 8.71
CA HIS A 110 -4.17 0.36 9.95
C HIS A 110 -3.05 0.72 10.95
N SER A 111 -2.05 1.51 10.58
CA SER A 111 -1.02 1.96 11.53
C SER A 111 -1.55 3.11 12.38
N TYR A 112 -2.07 2.82 13.57
CA TYR A 112 -2.60 3.84 14.49
C TYR A 112 -1.54 4.86 14.92
N ASP A 113 -0.29 4.43 15.06
CA ASP A 113 0.84 5.26 15.50
C ASP A 113 1.38 6.22 14.41
N PHE A 114 0.86 6.13 13.18
CA PHE A 114 1.20 7.08 12.12
C PHE A 114 0.43 8.39 12.30
N GLU A 115 1.01 9.32 13.05
CA GLU A 115 0.52 10.68 13.22
C GLU A 115 0.91 11.56 12.02
N ASP A 116 -0.01 11.69 11.05
CA ASP A 116 0.14 12.62 9.92
C ASP A 116 -1.18 13.39 9.69
N PRO A 117 -1.15 14.74 9.62
CA PRO A 117 -2.35 15.56 9.39
C PRO A 117 -3.09 15.25 8.08
N GLU A 118 -2.41 14.72 7.07
CA GLU A 118 -2.96 14.35 5.78
C GLU A 118 -3.35 12.86 5.70
N ARG A 119 -3.14 12.06 6.76
CA ARG A 119 -3.49 10.63 6.80
C ARG A 119 -4.92 10.36 6.36
N SER A 120 -5.88 11.16 6.86
CA SER A 120 -7.29 11.04 6.47
C SER A 120 -7.50 11.25 4.97
N THR A 121 -6.82 12.22 4.38
CA THR A 121 -6.88 12.51 2.94
C THR A 121 -6.25 11.40 2.11
N LEU A 122 -5.05 10.92 2.49
CA LEU A 122 -4.34 9.86 1.78
C LEU A 122 -5.13 8.54 1.85
N ASN A 123 -5.66 8.20 3.03
CA ASN A 123 -6.53 7.04 3.20
C ASN A 123 -7.81 7.14 2.35
N LYS A 124 -8.44 8.33 2.24
CA LYS A 124 -9.59 8.53 1.34
C LYS A 124 -9.24 8.25 -0.12
N ILE A 125 -8.12 8.77 -0.61
CA ILE A 125 -7.66 8.52 -1.99
C ILE A 125 -7.43 7.03 -2.22
N GLN A 126 -6.71 6.37 -1.32
CA GLN A 126 -6.43 4.94 -1.40
C GLN A 126 -7.70 4.09 -1.31
N ASN A 127 -8.66 4.45 -0.45
CA ASN A 127 -9.96 3.77 -0.39
C ASN A 127 -10.75 3.90 -1.71
N THR A 128 -10.68 5.04 -2.39
CA THR A 128 -11.31 5.21 -3.71
C THR A 128 -10.69 4.28 -4.74
N ILE A 129 -9.36 4.23 -4.82
CA ILE A 129 -8.64 3.34 -5.73
C ILE A 129 -8.93 1.87 -5.40
N ALA A 130 -8.87 1.50 -4.13
CA ALA A 130 -9.17 0.15 -3.67
C ALA A 130 -10.60 -0.25 -4.04
N LYS A 131 -11.59 0.62 -3.80
CA LYS A 131 -12.98 0.38 -4.17
C LYS A 131 -13.14 0.17 -5.68
N GLN A 132 -12.52 1.03 -6.50
CA GLN A 132 -12.56 0.90 -7.96
C GLN A 132 -12.03 -0.46 -8.42
N ILE A 133 -10.92 -0.92 -7.85
CA ILE A 133 -10.34 -2.24 -8.13
C ILE A 133 -11.30 -3.36 -7.71
N ILE A 134 -11.86 -3.29 -6.49
CA ILE A 134 -12.78 -4.32 -5.98
C ILE A 134 -14.05 -4.41 -6.82
N ASP A 135 -14.64 -3.27 -7.17
CA ASP A 135 -15.85 -3.20 -8.01
C ASP A 135 -15.58 -3.86 -9.37
N PHE A 136 -14.42 -3.59 -9.98
CA PHE A 136 -14.00 -4.23 -11.23
C PHE A 136 -13.83 -5.75 -11.10
N LEU A 137 -13.19 -6.21 -10.02
CA LEU A 137 -13.00 -7.65 -9.76
C LEU A 137 -14.32 -8.40 -9.53
N HIS A 138 -15.38 -7.70 -9.12
CA HIS A 138 -16.71 -8.26 -8.94
C HIS A 138 -17.58 -8.16 -10.21
N SER A 139 -17.35 -7.19 -11.09
CA SER A 139 -18.05 -7.08 -12.38
C SER A 139 -17.61 -8.11 -13.41
N ASP A 140 -16.40 -8.67 -13.27
CA ASP A 140 -15.86 -9.74 -14.11
C ASP A 140 -16.33 -11.16 -13.70
N LYS A 141 -17.33 -11.27 -12.83
CA LYS A 141 -17.99 -12.54 -12.43
C LYS A 141 -19.42 -12.62 -12.96
#